data_AF-A0AAE3ESW0-F1
#
_entry.id   AF-A0AAE3ESW0-F1
#
_cell.length_a   1.000
_cell.length_b   1.000
_cell.length_c   1.000
_cell.angle_alpha   90.00
_cell.angle_beta   90.00
_cell.angle_gamma   90.00
#
_symmetry.space_group_name_H-M   'P 1'
#
loop_
_entity.id
_entity.type
_entity.pdbx_description
1 polymer ?
#
loop_
_entity_poly.entity_id
_entity_poly.type
_entity_poly.pdbx_seq_one_letter_code
_entity_poly.pdbx_strand_id
1 'polypeptide(L)'
;MKNLKLLCVGGLMAGSFGYGQNVSVPQPVKDAFVQTFPTVKSVKWDKENSTEWEAEFRMKGKQYSANFLEDGTWKETEHVVKKKDIPSNIKKALDTEFFGYTIEESEISETREGSVYEFELEKGEQMMEVAIDNSGKVVKKESMDIKDKD
;
A
#
# COMPACT_ATOMS: atom_id res chain seq x y z
N MET A 1 17.06 2.95 5.95
CA MET A 1 16.01 2.20 5.24
C MET A 1 15.10 3.25 4.65
N LYS A 2 14.77 3.18 3.35
CA LYS A 2 13.87 4.18 2.76
C LYS A 2 12.51 4.03 3.44
N ASN A 3 11.85 5.14 3.75
CA ASN A 3 10.56 5.14 4.43
C ASN A 3 9.54 4.50 3.48
N LEU A 4 9.13 3.27 3.77
CA LEU A 4 7.97 2.63 3.16
C LEU A 4 6.76 3.29 3.82
N LYS A 5 5.94 4.01 3.05
CA LYS A 5 4.69 4.54 3.55
C LYS A 5 3.62 3.55 3.16
N LEU A 6 2.81 3.12 4.11
CA LEU A 6 1.61 2.39 3.79
C LEU A 6 0.73 3.30 2.95
N LEU A 7 0.49 2.93 1.71
CA LEU A 7 -0.47 3.61 0.87
C LEU A 7 -1.81 2.94 1.16
N CYS A 8 -2.76 3.74 1.66
CA CYS A 8 -4.09 3.22 1.96
C CYS A 8 -4.80 2.88 0.65
N VAL A 9 -4.86 1.60 0.30
CA VAL A 9 -5.68 1.12 -0.83
C VAL A 9 -7.19 1.21 -0.47
N GLY A 10 -7.50 1.56 0.79
CA GLY A 10 -8.82 1.93 1.32
C GLY A 10 -9.48 3.12 0.63
N GLY A 11 -10.32 2.83 -0.38
CA GLY A 11 -10.97 3.85 -1.20
C GLY A 11 -11.90 4.82 -0.45
N LEU A 12 -11.63 6.12 -0.61
CA LEU A 12 -12.63 7.18 -0.53
C LEU A 12 -13.31 7.36 -1.89
N MET A 13 -14.45 6.68 -2.08
CA MET A 13 -15.48 7.17 -3.01
C MET A 13 -16.45 8.08 -2.26
N ALA A 14 -16.15 9.37 -2.20
CA ALA A 14 -17.16 10.42 -2.01
C ALA A 14 -16.62 11.80 -2.42
N GLY A 15 -17.25 12.41 -3.44
CA GLY A 15 -17.17 13.85 -3.69
C GLY A 15 -16.59 14.27 -5.04
N SER A 16 -17.40 14.21 -6.10
CA SER A 16 -17.09 14.91 -7.35
C SER A 16 -17.20 16.41 -7.16
N PHE A 17 -16.09 17.15 -7.12
CA PHE A 17 -16.00 18.55 -7.59
C PHE A 17 -14.53 18.93 -7.89
N GLY A 18 -14.24 19.25 -9.17
CA GLY A 18 -13.21 20.23 -9.51
C GLY A 18 -11.97 19.71 -10.25
N TYR A 19 -11.94 19.97 -11.56
CA TYR A 19 -10.81 19.80 -12.49
C TYR A 19 -10.20 18.40 -12.53
N GLY A 20 -10.70 17.58 -13.47
CA GLY A 20 -9.91 16.48 -14.00
C GLY A 20 -8.57 17.04 -14.48
N GLN A 21 -7.53 16.88 -13.66
CA GLN A 21 -6.17 17.04 -14.11
C GLN A 21 -6.05 16.09 -15.30
N ASN A 22 -5.74 16.62 -16.48
CA ASN A 22 -5.24 15.79 -17.56
C ASN A 22 -3.85 15.34 -17.11
N VAL A 23 -3.82 14.34 -16.25
CA VAL A 23 -2.62 13.82 -15.64
C VAL A 23 -1.79 13.19 -16.75
N SER A 24 -0.77 13.92 -17.22
CA SER A 24 0.11 13.47 -18.28
C SER A 24 1.19 12.56 -17.70
N VAL A 25 0.85 11.30 -17.50
CA VAL A 25 1.77 10.26 -17.04
C VAL A 25 2.91 10.09 -18.06
N PRO A 26 4.19 10.12 -17.62
CA PRO A 26 5.35 9.90 -18.49
C PRO A 26 5.26 8.57 -19.26
N GLN A 27 5.74 8.56 -20.50
CA GLN A 27 5.74 7.34 -21.31
C GLN A 27 6.53 6.18 -20.66
N PRO A 28 7.72 6.40 -20.05
CA PRO A 28 8.43 5.33 -19.36
C PRO A 28 7.62 4.67 -18.24
N VAL A 29 6.82 5.44 -17.51
CA VAL A 29 5.93 4.94 -16.45
C VAL A 29 4.82 4.05 -17.02
N LYS A 30 4.18 4.49 -18.12
CA LYS A 30 3.15 3.69 -18.80
C LYS A 30 3.72 2.37 -19.34
N ASP A 31 4.89 2.43 -19.94
CA ASP A 31 5.56 1.26 -20.51
C ASP A 31 5.95 0.26 -19.41
N ALA A 32 6.52 0.76 -18.31
CA ALA A 32 6.86 -0.05 -17.14
C ALA A 32 5.62 -0.72 -16.54
N PHE A 33 4.50 0.00 -16.41
CA PHE A 33 3.25 -0.57 -15.91
C PHE A 33 2.73 -1.72 -16.79
N VAL A 34 2.71 -1.54 -18.12
CA VAL A 34 2.27 -2.58 -19.06
C VAL A 34 3.21 -3.80 -19.01
N GLN A 35 4.51 -3.56 -18.81
CA GLN A 35 5.50 -4.63 -18.66
C GLN A 35 5.29 -5.43 -17.36
N THR A 36 5.04 -4.74 -16.24
CA THR A 36 4.83 -5.36 -14.93
C THR A 36 3.47 -6.04 -14.82
N PHE A 37 2.42 -5.45 -15.41
CA PHE A 37 1.03 -5.90 -15.30
C PHE A 37 0.36 -6.11 -16.68
N PRO A 38 0.85 -7.02 -17.53
CA PRO A 38 0.41 -7.14 -18.93
C PRO A 38 -1.07 -7.56 -19.10
N THR A 39 -1.66 -8.14 -18.04
CA THR A 39 -3.06 -8.58 -18.04
C THR A 39 -4.04 -7.48 -17.63
N VAL A 40 -3.56 -6.38 -17.04
CA VAL A 40 -4.39 -5.26 -16.58
C VAL A 40 -4.72 -4.36 -17.77
N LYS A 41 -6.01 -4.02 -17.92
CA LYS A 41 -6.52 -3.25 -19.06
C LYS A 41 -7.00 -1.84 -18.70
N SER A 42 -7.20 -1.59 -17.42
CA SER A 42 -7.65 -0.30 -16.90
C SER A 42 -6.85 0.03 -15.65
N VAL A 43 -6.38 1.27 -15.60
CA VAL A 43 -5.56 1.83 -14.55
C VAL A 43 -5.97 3.28 -14.37
N LYS A 44 -6.12 3.71 -13.12
CA LYS A 44 -6.23 5.11 -12.72
C LYS A 44 -4.84 5.56 -12.27
N TRP A 45 -4.46 6.75 -12.69
CA TRP A 45 -3.15 7.31 -12.41
C TRP A 45 -3.28 8.53 -11.51
N ASP A 46 -2.41 8.62 -10.51
CA ASP A 46 -2.23 9.80 -9.68
C ASP A 46 -0.73 10.09 -9.49
N LYS A 47 -0.42 11.31 -9.02
CA LYS A 47 0.92 11.65 -8.56
C LYS A 47 0.97 11.45 -7.05
N GLU A 48 1.76 10.46 -6.63
CA GLU A 48 2.06 10.26 -5.21
C GLU A 48 2.88 11.42 -4.67
N ASN A 49 3.88 11.88 -5.44
CA ASN A 49 4.67 13.06 -5.11
C ASN A 49 5.29 13.67 -6.38
N SER A 50 6.25 14.59 -6.20
CA SER A 50 6.91 15.27 -7.32
C SER A 50 7.72 14.33 -8.22
N THR A 51 8.08 13.13 -7.76
CA THR A 51 8.96 12.18 -8.46
C THR A 51 8.34 10.81 -8.70
N GLU A 52 7.13 10.58 -8.18
CA GLU A 52 6.52 9.26 -8.11
C GLU A 52 5.07 9.28 -8.58
N TRP A 53 4.73 8.23 -9.30
CA TRP A 53 3.47 8.00 -9.98
C TRP A 53 2.81 6.77 -9.40
N GLU A 54 1.55 6.89 -9.04
CA GLU A 54 0.74 5.80 -8.51
C GLU A 54 -0.20 5.26 -9.59
N ALA A 55 -0.20 3.94 -9.74
CA ALA A 55 -1.11 3.20 -10.61
C ALA A 55 -2.12 2.41 -9.75
N GLU A 56 -3.36 2.88 -9.67
CA GLU A 56 -4.46 2.15 -9.05
C GLU A 56 -5.17 1.26 -10.09
N PHE A 57 -5.30 -0.03 -9.80
CA PHE A 57 -5.96 -0.97 -10.72
C PHE A 57 -6.59 -2.17 -10.02
N ARG A 58 -7.35 -2.96 -10.79
CA ARG A 58 -7.91 -4.23 -10.31
C ARG A 58 -7.25 -5.41 -11.02
N MET A 59 -6.84 -6.39 -10.23
CA MET A 59 -6.27 -7.66 -10.73
C MET A 59 -6.78 -8.80 -9.85
N LYS A 60 -7.21 -9.92 -10.48
CA LYS A 60 -7.72 -11.11 -9.76
C LYS A 60 -8.81 -10.80 -8.71
N GLY A 61 -9.66 -9.80 -8.97
CA GLY A 61 -10.76 -9.41 -8.08
C GLY A 61 -10.34 -8.58 -6.85
N LYS A 62 -9.07 -8.19 -6.72
CA LYS A 62 -8.58 -7.28 -5.67
C LYS A 62 -8.19 -5.93 -6.27
N GLN A 63 -8.21 -4.90 -5.43
CA GLN A 63 -7.63 -3.59 -5.73
C GLN A 63 -6.13 -3.65 -5.42
N TYR A 64 -5.34 -3.06 -6.30
CA TYR A 64 -3.89 -2.96 -6.20
C TYR A 64 -3.49 -1.50 -6.41
N SER A 65 -2.41 -1.11 -5.75
CA SER A 65 -1.64 0.08 -6.13
C SER A 65 -0.23 -0.34 -6.53
N ALA A 66 0.40 0.45 -7.40
CA ALA A 66 1.80 0.26 -7.77
C ALA A 66 2.47 1.59 -8.08
N ASN A 67 3.63 1.83 -7.45
CA ASN A 67 4.34 3.09 -7.57
C ASN A 67 5.54 2.97 -8.51
N PHE A 68 5.74 4.01 -9.31
CA PHE A 68 6.81 4.11 -10.30
C PHE A 68 7.46 5.48 -10.22
N LEU A 69 8.79 5.55 -10.31
CA LEU A 69 9.47 6.82 -10.54
C LEU A 69 9.24 7.32 -11.97
N GLU A 70 9.46 8.61 -12.24
CA GLU A 70 9.27 9.21 -13.57
C GLU A 70 10.01 8.50 -14.72
N ASP A 71 11.12 7.82 -14.41
CA ASP A 71 11.91 7.04 -15.38
C ASP A 71 11.36 5.62 -15.65
N GLY A 72 10.24 5.25 -15.02
CA GLY A 72 9.63 3.93 -15.10
C GLY A 72 10.18 2.91 -14.09
N THR A 73 11.05 3.32 -13.17
CA THR A 73 11.53 2.42 -12.11
C THR A 73 10.38 2.03 -11.19
N TRP A 74 9.99 0.76 -11.25
CA TRP A 74 9.06 0.15 -10.29
C TRP A 74 9.61 0.23 -8.86
N LYS A 75 8.79 0.77 -7.95
CA LYS A 75 9.12 1.01 -6.55
C LYS A 75 8.47 -0.03 -5.65
N GLU A 76 7.17 -0.19 -5.78
CA GLU A 76 6.40 -1.13 -4.99
C GLU A 76 5.08 -1.50 -5.66
N THR A 77 4.48 -2.56 -5.16
CA THR A 77 3.10 -2.93 -5.46
C THR A 77 2.48 -3.49 -4.21
N GLU A 78 1.27 -3.05 -3.95
CA GLU A 78 0.55 -3.40 -2.74
C GLU A 78 -0.88 -3.79 -3.06
N HIS A 79 -1.46 -4.53 -2.11
CA HIS A 79 -2.88 -4.77 -2.10
C HIS A 79 -3.37 -5.16 -0.72
N VAL A 80 -4.60 -4.76 -0.44
CA VAL A 80 -5.34 -5.19 0.75
C VAL A 80 -5.38 -6.71 0.87
N VAL A 81 -4.96 -7.18 2.04
CA VAL A 81 -5.10 -8.54 2.53
C VAL A 81 -6.31 -8.58 3.47
N LYS A 82 -7.23 -9.53 3.29
CA LYS A 82 -8.34 -9.67 4.25
C LYS A 82 -7.79 -10.27 5.54
N LYS A 83 -8.34 -9.87 6.70
CA LYS A 83 -7.96 -10.45 8.01
C LYS A 83 -7.96 -11.98 8.07
N LYS A 84 -8.86 -12.62 7.30
CA LYS A 84 -8.94 -14.09 7.19
C LYS A 84 -7.78 -14.72 6.39
N ASP A 85 -7.16 -13.96 5.51
CA ASP A 85 -6.10 -14.38 4.58
C ASP A 85 -4.69 -14.04 5.12
N ILE A 86 -4.57 -13.38 6.28
CA ILE A 86 -3.28 -13.15 6.96
C ILE A 86 -2.68 -14.50 7.40
N PRO A 87 -1.41 -14.80 7.10
CA PRO A 87 -0.78 -16.06 7.49
C PRO A 87 -0.70 -16.24 9.01
N SER A 88 -0.74 -17.50 9.47
CA SER A 88 -0.81 -17.83 10.89
C SER A 88 0.41 -17.37 11.70
N ASN A 89 1.61 -17.37 11.12
CA ASN A 89 2.82 -16.88 11.78
C ASN A 89 2.77 -15.36 11.98
N ILE A 90 2.23 -14.61 11.02
CA ILE A 90 2.04 -13.16 11.13
C ILE A 90 0.96 -12.84 12.18
N LYS A 91 -0.16 -13.59 12.17
CA LYS A 91 -1.19 -13.47 13.22
C LYS A 91 -0.61 -13.68 14.62
N LYS A 92 0.23 -14.70 14.78
CA LYS A 92 0.90 -14.96 16.06
C LYS A 92 1.80 -13.80 16.50
N ALA A 93 2.52 -13.18 15.58
CA ALA A 93 3.32 -11.99 15.88
C ALA A 93 2.44 -10.82 16.34
N LEU A 94 1.33 -10.56 15.63
CA LEU A 94 0.34 -9.56 16.00
C LEU A 94 -0.24 -9.81 17.41
N ASP A 95 -0.69 -11.03 17.68
CA ASP A 95 -1.29 -11.41 18.97
C ASP A 95 -0.29 -11.30 20.14
N THR A 96 1.00 -11.52 19.88
CA THR A 96 2.06 -11.53 20.91
C THR A 96 2.63 -10.15 21.17
N GLU A 97 2.99 -9.41 20.12
CA GLU A 97 3.72 -8.14 20.24
C GLU A 97 2.80 -6.91 20.29
N PHE A 98 1.56 -7.04 19.80
CA PHE A 98 0.60 -5.95 19.68
C PHE A 98 -0.73 -6.30 20.37
N PHE A 99 -0.64 -6.97 21.53
CA PHE A 99 -1.81 -7.39 22.28
C PHE A 99 -2.76 -6.22 22.63
N GLY A 100 -4.03 -6.41 22.28
CA GLY A 100 -5.10 -5.44 22.51
C GLY A 100 -5.17 -4.31 21.49
N TYR A 101 -4.37 -4.34 20.42
CA TYR A 101 -4.60 -3.52 19.23
C TYR A 101 -5.58 -4.22 18.28
N THR A 102 -6.42 -3.44 17.59
CA THR A 102 -7.25 -3.86 16.48
C THR A 102 -6.53 -3.57 15.17
N ILE A 103 -6.68 -4.46 14.18
CA ILE A 103 -6.19 -4.22 12.82
C ILE A 103 -7.22 -3.35 12.11
N GLU A 104 -6.86 -2.14 11.71
CA GLU A 104 -7.74 -1.26 10.91
C GLU A 104 -7.56 -1.54 9.42
N GLU A 105 -6.31 -1.57 8.96
CA GLU A 105 -5.93 -1.94 7.61
C GLU A 105 -4.86 -3.04 7.62
N SER A 106 -4.88 -3.88 6.59
CA SER A 106 -3.86 -4.90 6.40
C SER A 106 -3.58 -5.11 4.93
N GLU A 107 -2.31 -5.00 4.57
CA GLU A 107 -1.82 -4.98 3.21
C GLU A 107 -0.65 -5.95 3.08
N ILE A 108 -0.31 -6.29 1.84
CA ILE A 108 1.00 -6.86 1.51
C ILE A 108 1.67 -5.92 0.52
N SER A 109 2.86 -5.45 0.87
CA SER A 109 3.69 -4.59 0.05
C SER A 109 4.85 -5.41 -0.53
N GLU A 110 5.00 -5.38 -1.85
CA GLU A 110 6.04 -6.06 -2.62
C GLU A 110 7.00 -5.02 -3.20
N THR A 111 8.29 -5.14 -2.90
CA THR A 111 9.35 -4.30 -3.45
C THR A 111 10.43 -5.18 -4.10
N ARG A 112 11.51 -4.56 -4.60
CA ARG A 112 12.68 -5.30 -5.10
C ARG A 112 13.42 -6.05 -3.99
N GLU A 113 13.31 -5.61 -2.74
CA GLU A 113 13.98 -6.22 -1.59
C GLU A 113 13.21 -7.41 -1.01
N GLY A 114 11.95 -7.61 -1.39
CA GLY A 114 11.08 -8.68 -0.91
C GLY A 114 9.66 -8.18 -0.63
N SER A 115 8.90 -8.94 0.14
CA SER A 115 7.55 -8.54 0.55
C SER A 115 7.40 -8.52 2.06
N VAL A 116 6.55 -7.61 2.54
CA VAL A 116 6.16 -7.48 3.94
C VAL A 116 4.64 -7.39 4.04
N TYR A 117 4.09 -7.85 5.16
CA TYR A 117 2.72 -7.53 5.55
C TYR A 117 2.72 -6.25 6.35
N GLU A 118 1.89 -5.30 5.95
CA GLU A 118 1.78 -4.01 6.61
C GLU A 118 0.42 -3.89 7.28
N PHE A 119 0.39 -3.25 8.44
CA PHE A 119 -0.81 -3.13 9.24
C PHE A 119 -0.90 -1.75 9.86
N GLU A 120 -2.08 -1.15 9.77
CA GLU A 120 -2.49 -0.10 10.69
C GLU A 120 -3.15 -0.74 11.90
N LEU A 121 -2.61 -0.44 13.08
CA LEU A 121 -3.08 -0.97 14.34
C LEU A 121 -3.60 0.15 15.23
N GLU A 122 -4.78 -0.05 15.83
CA GLU A 122 -5.44 0.92 16.71
C GLU A 122 -5.67 0.36 18.12
N LYS A 123 -5.44 1.18 19.14
CA LYS A 123 -5.76 0.87 20.55
C LYS A 123 -6.18 2.13 21.28
N GLY A 124 -7.49 2.38 21.32
CA GLY A 124 -8.01 3.66 21.80
C GLY A 124 -7.53 4.78 20.89
N GLU A 125 -6.89 5.81 21.45
CA GLU A 125 -6.34 6.94 20.68
C GLU A 125 -4.95 6.66 20.09
N GLN A 126 -4.39 5.47 20.30
CA GLN A 126 -3.07 5.12 19.77
C GLN A 126 -3.22 4.44 18.43
N MET A 127 -2.53 4.96 17.42
CA MET A 127 -2.40 4.34 16.11
C MET A 127 -0.95 4.07 15.79
N MET A 128 -0.69 2.98 15.08
CA MET A 128 0.65 2.67 14.60
C MET A 128 0.64 1.89 13.30
N GLU A 129 1.66 2.16 12.49
CA GLU A 129 2.02 1.34 11.34
C GLU A 129 3.02 0.28 11.79
N VAL A 130 2.80 -0.96 11.35
CA VAL A 130 3.77 -2.04 11.55
C VAL A 130 3.96 -2.82 10.26
N ALA A 131 5.21 -3.15 9.96
CA ALA A 131 5.55 -4.06 8.88
C ALA A 131 6.16 -5.33 9.46
N ILE A 132 5.65 -6.48 9.03
CA ILE A 132 6.08 -7.81 9.46
C ILE A 132 6.53 -8.59 8.22
N ASP A 133 7.77 -9.07 8.23
CA ASP A 133 8.29 -9.87 7.12
C ASP A 133 7.62 -11.25 7.02
N ASN A 134 7.86 -11.96 5.91
CA ASN A 134 7.27 -13.26 5.66
C ASN A 134 7.60 -14.34 6.73
N SER A 135 8.64 -14.14 7.55
CA SER A 135 8.98 -15.04 8.64
C SER A 135 8.16 -14.79 9.92
N GLY A 136 7.49 -13.65 10.01
CA GLY A 136 6.76 -13.21 11.20
C GLY A 136 7.57 -12.29 12.11
N LYS A 137 8.67 -11.72 11.62
CA LYS A 137 9.48 -10.76 12.37
C LYS A 137 9.01 -9.34 12.07
N VAL A 138 8.82 -8.54 13.12
CA VAL A 138 8.56 -7.10 12.99
C VAL A 138 9.82 -6.41 12.45
N VAL A 139 9.69 -5.72 11.32
CA VAL A 139 10.78 -5.01 10.65
C VAL A 139 10.59 -3.49 10.65
N LYS A 140 9.37 -3.00 10.85
CA LYS A 140 9.05 -1.58 11.08
C LYS A 140 7.96 -1.45 12.14
N LYS A 141 8.04 -0.39 12.94
CA LYS A 141 7.01 0.03 13.90
C LYS A 141 7.09 1.56 14.06
N GLU A 142 5.99 2.25 13.79
CA GLU A 142 5.92 3.71 13.81
C GLU A 142 4.57 4.16 14.37
N SER A 143 4.57 5.09 15.34
CA SER A 143 3.33 5.68 15.85
C SER A 143 2.78 6.69 14.84
N MET A 144 1.48 6.64 14.59
CA MET A 144 0.78 7.60 13.72
C MET A 144 0.02 8.62 14.58
N ASP A 145 0.03 9.88 14.17
CA ASP A 145 -0.86 10.89 14.74
C ASP A 145 -2.26 10.71 14.13
N ILE A 146 -3.33 10.86 14.95
CA ILE A 146 -4.73 10.69 14.49
C ILE A 146 -5.09 11.59 13.30
N LYS A 147 -4.37 12.71 13.14
CA LYS A 147 -4.59 13.68 12.06
C LYS A 147 -4.09 13.22 10.69
N ASP A 148 -3.28 12.16 10.63
CA ASP A 148 -2.70 11.65 9.39
C ASP A 148 -3.58 10.60 8.70
N LYS A 149 -4.78 10.32 9.26
CA LYS A 149 -5.78 9.39 8.70
C LYS A 149 -6.74 10.01 7.67
N ASP A 150 -6.73 11.33 7.49
CA ASP A 150 -7.67 12.08 6.64
C ASP A 150 -7.05 12.55 5.31
#